data_AF-A0A3C1YZQ8-F1
#
_entry.id   AF-A0A3C1YZQ8-F1
#
_cell.length_a   1.000
_cell.length_b   1.000
_cell.length_c   1.000
_cell.angle_alpha   90.00
_cell.angle_beta   90.00
_cell.angle_gamma   90.00
#
_symmetry.space_group_name_H-M   'P 1'
#
loop_
_entity.id
_entity.type
_entity.pdbx_description
1 polymer ?
#
loop_
_entity_poly.entity_id
_entity_poly.type
_entity_poly.pdbx_seq_one_letter_code
_entity_poly.pdbx_strand_id
1 'polypeptide(L)'
;MMQPLTQADVLGSDEYERQREPYRQSIIELKRRRRISVGDKITLVFENRETLRFQVQEMIRVERIVDPQKIQEELDVYNALLPAPGELSATLLIELTDSNTMKQWLDLFMGLDHGEKVGLRAGSEVIYGEFEGGHSHETKISAVHFARFRPTPAMVATLADPAARVALSVHHPGYDAEVEAPWIMRQEWLADIQA
;
A
#
# COMPACT_ATOMS: atom_id res chain seq x y z
N MET A 1 -0.65 15.38 -10.83
CA MET A 1 0.13 15.02 -9.64
C MET A 1 -0.77 15.06 -8.41
N MET A 2 -0.82 13.98 -7.63
CA MET A 2 -1.45 13.97 -6.30
C MET A 2 -0.87 15.06 -5.40
N GLN A 3 -1.75 15.84 -4.78
CA GLN A 3 -1.35 16.89 -3.84
C GLN A 3 -0.96 16.28 -2.49
N PRO A 4 0.21 16.64 -1.93
CA PRO A 4 0.59 16.26 -0.58
C PRO A 4 -0.45 16.66 0.47
N LEU A 5 -0.53 15.88 1.53
CA LEU A 5 -1.31 16.22 2.72
C LEU A 5 -0.64 17.36 3.46
N THR A 6 -1.46 18.29 3.93
CA THR A 6 -1.03 19.44 4.72
C THR A 6 -1.74 19.43 6.06
N GLN A 7 -1.31 20.29 7.01
CA GLN A 7 -2.01 20.43 8.28
C GLN A 7 -3.47 20.86 8.11
N ALA A 8 -3.83 21.55 7.02
CA ALA A 8 -5.21 21.91 6.71
C ALA A 8 -6.09 20.69 6.37
N ASP A 9 -5.49 19.55 6.04
CA ASP A 9 -6.19 18.30 5.80
C ASP A 9 -6.46 17.52 7.09
N VAL A 10 -5.80 17.88 8.19
CA VAL A 10 -5.93 17.23 9.50
C VAL A 10 -6.98 17.97 10.32
N LEU A 11 -8.00 17.23 10.73
CA LEU A 11 -9.08 17.76 11.55
C LEU A 11 -8.68 17.78 13.02
N GLY A 12 -9.17 18.80 13.74
CA GLY A 12 -9.04 18.86 15.20
C GLY A 12 -9.75 17.68 15.86
N SER A 13 -9.27 17.25 17.03
CA SER A 13 -9.76 16.04 17.72
C SER A 13 -11.28 15.99 17.85
N ASP A 14 -11.92 17.07 18.32
CA ASP A 14 -13.37 17.12 18.54
C ASP A 14 -14.17 17.04 17.23
N GLU A 15 -13.67 17.68 16.18
CA GLU A 15 -14.28 17.62 14.85
C GLU A 15 -14.16 16.22 14.27
N TYR A 16 -12.95 15.65 14.35
CA TYR A 16 -12.68 14.31 13.85
C TYR A 16 -13.57 13.27 14.53
N GLU A 17 -13.68 13.27 15.86
CA GLU A 17 -14.52 12.31 16.59
C GLU A 17 -16.00 12.35 16.16
N ARG A 18 -16.54 13.55 15.86
CA ARG A 18 -17.92 13.68 15.38
C ARG A 18 -18.17 13.02 14.03
N GLN A 19 -17.17 12.99 13.15
CA GLN A 19 -17.30 12.45 11.78
C GLN A 19 -16.52 11.16 11.55
N ARG A 20 -15.84 10.65 12.59
CA ARG A 20 -14.93 9.51 12.49
C ARG A 20 -15.62 8.28 11.95
N GLU A 21 -16.81 7.95 12.44
CA GLU A 21 -17.49 6.72 12.05
C GLU A 21 -17.93 6.75 10.58
N PRO A 22 -18.66 7.76 10.07
CA PRO A 22 -18.93 7.88 8.64
C PRO A 22 -17.67 7.90 7.77
N TYR A 23 -16.63 8.62 8.20
CA TYR A 23 -15.37 8.68 7.45
C TYR A 23 -14.67 7.33 7.40
N ARG A 24 -14.60 6.62 8.53
CA ARG A 24 -14.05 5.26 8.61
C ARG A 24 -14.81 4.29 7.68
N GLN A 25 -16.13 4.34 7.65
CA GLN A 25 -16.92 3.49 6.75
C GLN A 25 -16.59 3.78 5.28
N SER A 26 -16.45 5.06 4.91
CA SER A 26 -16.05 5.44 3.54
C SER A 26 -14.65 4.90 3.17
N ILE A 27 -13.71 4.91 4.13
CA ILE A 27 -12.35 4.41 3.91
C ILE A 27 -12.32 2.87 3.84
N ILE A 28 -13.18 2.17 4.58
CA ILE A 28 -13.32 0.71 4.46
C ILE A 28 -13.78 0.35 3.04
N GLU A 29 -14.80 1.02 2.51
CA GLU A 29 -15.28 0.78 1.15
C GLU A 29 -14.26 1.16 0.07
N LEU A 30 -13.48 2.22 0.29
CA LEU A 30 -12.36 2.58 -0.57
C LEU A 30 -11.28 1.49 -0.56
N LYS A 31 -10.83 1.06 0.62
CA LYS A 31 -9.80 0.03 0.77
C LYS A 31 -10.25 -1.32 0.22
N ARG A 32 -11.54 -1.63 0.22
CA ARG A 32 -12.08 -2.85 -0.41
C ARG A 32 -11.73 -2.97 -1.89
N ARG A 33 -11.64 -1.86 -2.62
CA ARG A 33 -11.29 -1.84 -4.05
C ARG A 33 -9.78 -1.71 -4.29
N ARG A 34 -9.00 -1.51 -3.23
CA ARG A 34 -7.55 -1.25 -3.27
C ARG A 34 -6.72 -2.28 -2.51
N ARG A 35 -7.37 -3.23 -1.85
CA ARG A 35 -6.76 -4.31 -1.07
C ARG A 35 -6.88 -5.63 -1.83
N ILE A 36 -5.78 -6.36 -1.93
CA ILE A 36 -5.72 -7.66 -2.59
C ILE A 36 -4.77 -8.59 -1.86
N SER A 37 -5.24 -9.81 -1.58
CA SER A 37 -4.43 -10.87 -0.97
C SER A 37 -3.78 -11.70 -2.06
N VAL A 38 -2.47 -11.90 -1.96
CA VAL A 38 -1.66 -12.69 -2.88
C VAL A 38 -1.22 -13.94 -2.12
N GLY A 39 -2.02 -15.01 -2.22
CA GLY A 39 -1.91 -16.17 -1.34
C GLY A 39 -2.53 -15.94 0.03
N ASP A 40 -2.07 -16.66 1.05
CA ASP A 40 -2.68 -16.70 2.39
C ASP A 40 -1.96 -15.86 3.46
N LYS A 41 -0.75 -15.36 3.16
CA LYS A 41 0.08 -14.57 4.09
C LYS A 41 0.32 -13.14 3.64
N ILE A 42 0.22 -12.85 2.35
CA ILE A 42 0.57 -11.53 1.81
C ILE A 42 -0.68 -10.79 1.36
N THR A 43 -0.79 -9.54 1.78
CA THR A 43 -1.80 -8.61 1.30
C THR A 43 -1.12 -7.33 0.85
N LEU A 44 -1.51 -6.79 -0.31
CA LEU A 44 -1.16 -5.44 -0.72
C LEU A 44 -2.37 -4.51 -0.58
N VAL A 45 -2.13 -3.30 -0.08
CA VAL A 45 -3.08 -2.19 -0.07
C VAL A 45 -2.48 -1.07 -0.90
N PHE A 46 -3.09 -0.75 -2.05
CA PHE A 46 -2.67 0.35 -2.91
C PHE A 46 -3.13 1.67 -2.32
N GLU A 47 -2.16 2.46 -1.87
CA GLU A 47 -2.40 3.69 -1.12
C GLU A 47 -2.69 4.85 -2.08
N ASN A 48 -3.59 5.73 -1.66
CA ASN A 48 -3.82 7.02 -2.28
C ASN A 48 -3.90 8.10 -1.20
N ARG A 49 -4.13 9.33 -1.64
CA ARG A 49 -4.27 10.47 -0.74
C ARG A 49 -5.28 10.27 0.37
N GLU A 50 -6.45 9.69 0.08
CA GLU A 50 -7.51 9.52 1.08
C GLU A 50 -7.21 8.39 2.08
N THR A 51 -6.60 7.28 1.63
CA THR A 51 -6.19 6.21 2.54
C THR A 51 -5.08 6.67 3.48
N LEU A 52 -4.12 7.46 2.99
CA LEU A 52 -3.04 8.04 3.79
C LEU A 52 -3.56 9.14 4.73
N ARG A 53 -4.48 9.99 4.27
CA ARG A 53 -5.14 11.01 5.12
C ARG A 53 -5.81 10.36 6.32
N PHE A 54 -6.53 9.26 6.10
CA PHE A 54 -7.14 8.51 7.18
C PHE A 54 -6.11 7.92 8.14
N GLN A 55 -4.99 7.39 7.64
CA GLN A 55 -3.91 6.85 8.50
C GLN A 55 -3.28 7.94 9.37
N VAL A 56 -2.92 9.10 8.79
CA VAL A 56 -2.41 10.26 9.52
C VAL A 56 -3.39 10.67 10.63
N GLN A 57 -4.66 10.79 10.28
CA GLN A 57 -5.69 11.23 11.23
C GLN A 57 -5.91 10.21 12.36
N GLU A 58 -5.89 8.90 12.08
CA GLU A 58 -5.94 7.86 13.11
C GLU A 58 -4.68 7.85 13.99
N MET A 59 -3.49 8.05 13.42
CA MET A 59 -2.23 8.11 14.17
C MET A 59 -2.25 9.26 15.17
N ILE A 60 -2.56 10.47 14.68
CA ILE A 60 -2.69 11.68 15.50
C ILE A 60 -3.71 11.48 16.63
N ARG A 61 -4.84 10.82 16.35
CA ARG A 61 -5.87 10.54 17.35
C ARG A 61 -5.40 9.55 18.41
N VAL A 62 -4.80 8.43 18.01
CA VAL A 62 -4.36 7.35 18.92
C VAL A 62 -3.25 7.86 19.84
N GLU A 63 -2.26 8.55 19.27
CA GLU A 63 -1.12 9.10 19.99
C GLU A 63 -1.40 10.47 20.64
N ARG A 64 -2.61 11.02 20.45
CA ARG A 64 -3.07 12.32 20.96
C ARG A 64 -2.09 13.46 20.63
N ILE A 65 -1.62 13.49 19.40
CA ILE A 65 -0.65 14.47 18.92
C ILE A 65 -1.36 15.82 18.74
N VAL A 66 -0.95 16.82 19.52
CA VAL A 66 -1.51 18.19 19.43
C VAL A 66 -0.46 19.23 19.01
N ASP A 67 0.81 18.84 19.01
CA ASP A 67 1.93 19.68 18.62
C ASP A 67 1.98 19.79 17.09
N PRO A 68 1.83 21.00 16.50
CA PRO A 68 1.88 21.19 15.05
C PRO A 68 3.16 20.68 14.40
N GLN A 69 4.30 20.70 15.11
CA GLN A 69 5.56 20.17 14.59
C GLN A 69 5.49 18.65 14.46
N LYS A 70 4.98 17.96 15.49
CA LYS A 70 4.81 16.50 15.45
C LYS A 70 3.76 16.08 14.43
N ILE A 71 2.70 16.86 14.25
CA ILE A 71 1.72 16.63 13.17
C ILE A 71 2.42 16.74 11.81
N GLN A 72 3.31 17.72 11.62
CA GLN A 72 4.08 17.83 10.39
C GLN A 72 5.02 16.64 10.18
N GLU A 73 5.68 16.16 11.23
CA GLU A 73 6.54 14.96 11.17
C GLU A 73 5.73 13.73 10.71
N GLU A 74 4.53 13.51 11.25
CA GLU A 74 3.63 12.44 10.77
C GLU A 74 3.22 12.65 9.30
N LEU A 75 2.82 13.87 8.94
CA LEU A 75 2.46 14.19 7.55
C LEU A 75 3.62 13.91 6.59
N ASP A 76 4.85 14.25 6.95
CA ASP A 76 6.03 14.03 6.12
C ASP A 76 6.30 12.53 5.90
N VAL A 77 6.15 11.71 6.95
CA VAL A 77 6.27 10.25 6.87
C VAL A 77 5.23 9.67 5.91
N TYR A 78 3.95 10.01 6.09
CA TYR A 78 2.89 9.46 5.24
C TYR A 78 2.88 10.05 3.83
N ASN A 79 3.29 11.31 3.65
CA ASN A 79 3.43 11.92 2.32
C ASN A 79 4.52 11.25 1.48
N ALA A 80 5.57 10.70 2.11
CA ALA A 80 6.56 9.90 1.39
C ALA A 80 5.90 8.67 0.72
N LEU A 81 4.79 8.17 1.26
CA LEU A 81 4.06 7.04 0.70
C LEU A 81 3.10 7.42 -0.44
N LEU A 82 2.89 8.70 -0.72
CA LEU A 82 2.06 9.10 -1.86
C LEU A 82 2.71 8.64 -3.18
N PRO A 83 1.93 8.10 -4.13
CA PRO A 83 2.47 7.79 -5.45
C PRO A 83 2.90 9.07 -6.16
N ALA A 84 4.08 9.04 -6.77
CA ALA A 84 4.47 10.08 -7.72
C ALA A 84 3.69 9.90 -9.04
N PRO A 85 3.66 10.93 -9.92
CA PRO A 85 3.01 10.80 -11.23
C PRO A 85 3.56 9.60 -12.01
N GLY A 86 2.68 8.76 -12.54
CA GLY A 86 3.07 7.56 -13.27
C GLY A 86 3.41 6.34 -12.39
N GLU A 87 3.25 6.44 -11.07
CA GLU A 87 3.57 5.36 -10.13
C GLU A 87 2.32 4.85 -9.39
N LEU A 88 2.42 3.63 -8.88
CA LEU A 88 1.53 3.11 -7.86
C LEU A 88 2.32 2.94 -6.56
N SER A 89 1.70 3.28 -5.44
CA SER A 89 2.25 3.03 -4.10
C SER A 89 1.40 1.99 -3.39
N ALA A 90 2.04 1.06 -2.71
CA ALA A 90 1.36 0.01 -1.97
C ALA A 90 2.03 -0.29 -0.63
N THR A 91 1.20 -0.51 0.39
CA THR A 91 1.60 -1.14 1.64
C THR A 91 1.43 -2.66 1.51
N LEU A 92 2.53 -3.40 1.61
CA LEU A 92 2.53 -4.85 1.73
C LEU A 92 2.48 -5.25 3.21
N LEU A 93 1.56 -6.15 3.54
CA LEU A 93 1.31 -6.68 4.87
C LEU A 93 1.58 -8.19 4.87
N ILE A 94 2.41 -8.65 5.81
CA ILE A 94 2.59 -10.06 6.14
C ILE A 94 1.61 -10.40 7.28
N GLU A 95 0.50 -11.03 6.94
CA GLU A 95 -0.61 -11.33 7.84
C GLU A 95 -0.40 -12.67 8.56
N LEU A 96 0.18 -12.59 9.76
CA LEU A 96 0.46 -13.76 10.62
C LEU A 96 -0.49 -13.77 11.81
N THR A 97 -1.42 -14.71 11.83
CA THR A 97 -2.45 -14.84 12.87
C THR A 97 -2.04 -15.76 14.02
N ASP A 98 -1.13 -16.71 13.78
CA ASP A 98 -0.64 -17.64 14.80
C ASP A 98 0.73 -17.23 15.34
N SER A 99 0.74 -16.82 16.61
CA SER A 99 1.96 -16.42 17.32
C SER A 99 3.02 -17.53 17.40
N ASN A 100 2.63 -18.81 17.36
CA ASN A 100 3.58 -19.93 17.45
C ASN A 100 4.41 -20.11 16.17
N THR A 101 3.85 -19.76 15.02
CA THR A 101 4.50 -19.88 13.71
C THR A 101 5.02 -18.55 13.17
N MET A 102 4.73 -17.44 13.86
CA MET A 102 5.10 -16.08 13.44
C MET A 102 6.59 -15.94 13.11
N LYS A 103 7.49 -16.38 14.00
CA LYS A 103 8.93 -16.27 13.77
C LYS A 103 9.37 -17.05 12.53
N GLN A 104 8.87 -18.27 12.34
CA GLN A 104 9.23 -19.11 11.20
C GLN A 104 8.83 -18.46 9.88
N TRP A 105 7.65 -17.84 9.83
CA TRP A 105 7.18 -17.11 8.65
C TRP A 105 7.98 -15.84 8.38
N LEU A 106 8.29 -15.05 9.42
CA LEU A 106 9.14 -13.87 9.27
C LEU A 106 10.54 -14.25 8.78
N ASP A 107 11.14 -15.31 9.35
CA ASP A 107 12.44 -15.82 8.90
C ASP A 107 12.35 -16.31 7.43
N LEU A 108 11.25 -16.97 7.04
CA LEU A 108 11.01 -17.39 5.67
C LEU A 108 10.96 -16.18 4.73
N PHE A 109 10.23 -15.12 5.07
CA PHE A 109 10.04 -13.94 4.22
C PHE A 109 11.27 -13.02 4.15
N MET A 110 12.37 -13.30 4.85
CA MET A 110 13.57 -12.45 4.78
C MET A 110 13.99 -12.15 3.33
N GLY A 111 14.11 -10.87 3.02
CA GLY A 111 14.46 -10.35 1.70
C GLY A 111 13.31 -10.35 0.69
N LEU A 112 12.06 -10.60 1.08
CA LEU A 112 10.86 -10.46 0.23
C LEU A 112 10.80 -9.09 -0.47
N ASP A 113 11.32 -8.07 0.20
CA ASP A 113 11.43 -6.67 -0.21
C ASP A 113 12.63 -6.37 -1.15
N HIS A 114 13.26 -7.41 -1.70
CA HIS A 114 14.39 -7.26 -2.62
C HIS A 114 14.24 -8.09 -3.89
N GLY A 115 14.70 -7.51 -5.00
CA GLY A 115 14.79 -8.18 -6.29
C GLY A 115 13.42 -8.47 -6.92
N GLU A 116 13.38 -9.51 -7.74
CA GLU A 116 12.27 -9.84 -8.64
C GLU A 116 11.21 -10.73 -7.98
N LYS A 117 10.73 -10.34 -6.79
CA LYS A 117 9.87 -11.19 -5.95
C LYS A 117 8.41 -10.79 -5.97
N VAL A 118 8.12 -9.51 -5.81
CA VAL A 118 6.74 -9.00 -5.83
C VAL A 118 6.51 -8.27 -7.16
N GLY A 119 5.71 -8.87 -8.04
CA GLY A 119 5.53 -8.40 -9.41
C GLY A 119 4.11 -8.01 -9.75
N LEU A 120 3.94 -6.97 -10.57
CA LEU A 120 2.71 -6.66 -11.30
C LEU A 120 2.89 -7.08 -12.75
N ARG A 121 2.13 -8.09 -13.18
CA ARG A 121 2.12 -8.64 -14.53
C ARG A 121 0.96 -8.06 -15.33
N ALA A 122 1.21 -7.59 -16.54
CA ALA A 122 0.19 -7.19 -17.50
C ALA A 122 0.62 -7.65 -18.90
N GLY A 123 -0.12 -8.62 -19.49
CA GLY A 123 0.30 -9.25 -20.74
C GLY A 123 1.65 -9.96 -20.60
N SER A 124 2.63 -9.63 -21.44
CA SER A 124 4.00 -10.17 -21.38
C SER A 124 4.94 -9.38 -20.48
N GLU A 125 4.51 -8.22 -19.96
CA GLU A 125 5.34 -7.34 -19.14
C GLU A 125 5.14 -7.66 -17.66
N VAL A 126 6.25 -7.61 -16.91
CA VAL A 126 6.25 -7.67 -15.45
C VAL A 126 7.09 -6.50 -14.96
N ILE A 127 6.53 -5.73 -14.03
CA ILE A 127 7.30 -4.76 -13.24
C ILE A 127 7.37 -5.26 -11.80
N TYR A 128 8.50 -5.04 -11.15
CA TYR A 128 8.70 -5.43 -9.76
C TYR A 128 8.55 -4.24 -8.83
N GLY A 129 8.05 -4.51 -7.62
CA GLY A 129 7.94 -3.51 -6.58
C GLY A 129 9.32 -3.05 -6.11
N GLU A 130 9.54 -1.74 -6.13
CA GLU A 130 10.68 -1.11 -5.51
C GLU A 130 10.34 -0.78 -4.06
N PHE A 131 10.97 -1.50 -3.14
CA PHE A 131 10.70 -1.33 -1.72
C PHE A 131 11.55 -0.22 -1.11
N GLU A 132 10.95 0.54 -0.19
CA GLU A 132 11.72 1.52 0.59
C GLU A 132 12.66 0.81 1.56
N GLY A 133 13.95 1.16 1.52
CA GLY A 133 14.94 0.63 2.45
C GLY A 133 14.75 1.20 3.84
N GLY A 134 14.85 0.36 4.88
CA GLY A 134 14.85 0.82 6.28
C GLY A 134 13.97 0.06 7.25
N HIS A 135 13.11 -0.86 6.79
CA HIS A 135 12.25 -1.68 7.66
C HIS A 135 12.67 -3.15 7.77
N SER A 136 13.57 -3.61 6.90
CA SER A 136 14.32 -4.85 7.05
C SER A 136 15.73 -4.51 7.53
N HIS A 137 16.10 -4.99 8.71
CA HIS A 137 17.51 -5.07 9.11
C HIS A 137 18.00 -6.48 8.83
N GLU A 138 19.31 -6.68 8.67
CA GLU A 138 19.97 -7.97 8.37
C GLU A 138 19.57 -9.14 9.31
N THR A 139 18.81 -8.88 10.38
CA THR A 139 18.34 -9.85 11.38
C THR A 139 16.82 -9.87 11.62
N LYS A 140 16.02 -8.99 11.00
CA LYS A 140 14.55 -8.92 11.20
C LYS A 140 13.84 -8.34 9.98
N ILE A 141 12.78 -9.03 9.53
CA ILE A 141 11.81 -8.49 8.57
C ILE A 141 10.62 -7.85 9.31
N SER A 142 10.15 -6.70 8.81
CA SER A 142 8.93 -6.05 9.28
C SER A 142 7.69 -6.79 8.75
N ALA A 143 6.58 -6.80 9.49
CA ALA A 143 5.32 -7.29 8.94
C ALA A 143 4.68 -6.31 7.93
N VAL A 144 5.25 -5.11 7.79
CA VAL A 144 4.76 -4.03 6.94
C VAL A 144 5.90 -3.51 6.09
N HIS A 145 5.67 -3.41 4.79
CA HIS A 145 6.62 -2.90 3.80
C HIS A 145 5.93 -1.92 2.84
N PHE A 146 6.69 -0.98 2.31
CA PHE A 146 6.20 -0.03 1.31
C PHE A 146 6.86 -0.34 -0.03
N ALA A 147 6.04 -0.49 -1.07
CA ALA A 147 6.47 -0.82 -2.43
C ALA A 147 5.93 0.20 -3.42
N ARG A 148 6.79 0.65 -4.33
CA ARG A 148 6.41 1.45 -5.50
C ARG A 148 6.45 0.59 -6.76
N PHE A 149 5.47 0.75 -7.62
CA PHE A 149 5.45 0.13 -8.94
C PHE A 149 5.43 1.23 -10.00
N ARG A 150 6.32 1.12 -11.00
CA ARG A 150 6.45 2.09 -12.10
C ARG A 150 6.03 1.46 -13.42
N PRO A 151 4.71 1.40 -13.72
CA PRO A 151 4.25 0.84 -14.99
C PRO A 151 4.75 1.66 -16.17
N THR A 152 5.21 0.98 -17.21
CA THR A 152 5.53 1.63 -18.48
C THR A 152 4.24 2.10 -19.18
N PRO A 153 4.32 3.02 -20.16
CA PRO A 153 3.17 3.40 -20.95
C PRO A 153 2.44 2.21 -21.61
N ALA A 154 3.17 1.16 -22.00
CA ALA A 154 2.59 -0.06 -22.57
C ALA A 154 1.81 -0.87 -21.52
N MET A 155 2.38 -1.02 -20.32
CA MET A 155 1.66 -1.61 -19.19
C MET A 155 0.41 -0.81 -18.85
N VAL A 156 0.47 0.52 -18.79
CA VAL A 156 -0.71 1.37 -18.52
C VAL A 156 -1.82 1.15 -19.56
N ALA A 157 -1.48 1.05 -20.84
CA ALA A 157 -2.45 0.71 -21.88
C ALA A 157 -3.10 -0.66 -21.65
N THR A 158 -2.31 -1.64 -21.20
CA THR A 158 -2.80 -2.98 -20.85
C THR A 158 -3.68 -2.96 -19.60
N LEU A 159 -3.31 -2.16 -18.58
CA LEU A 159 -4.12 -1.94 -17.38
C LEU A 159 -5.50 -1.35 -17.73
N ALA A 160 -5.59 -0.55 -18.79
CA ALA A 160 -6.83 0.04 -19.29
C ALA A 160 -7.70 -0.87 -20.16
N ASP A 161 -7.21 -2.03 -20.60
CA ASP A 161 -7.97 -2.99 -21.42
C ASP A 161 -8.74 -4.00 -20.55
N PRO A 162 -10.08 -3.94 -20.46
CA PRO A 162 -10.87 -4.86 -19.65
C PRO A 162 -10.72 -6.34 -20.03
N ALA A 163 -10.28 -6.65 -21.25
CA ALA A 163 -10.06 -8.01 -21.72
C ALA A 163 -8.66 -8.55 -21.35
N ALA A 164 -7.71 -7.68 -21.00
CA ALA A 164 -6.37 -8.09 -20.65
C ALA A 164 -6.33 -8.73 -19.25
N ARG A 165 -5.55 -9.80 -19.11
CA ARG A 165 -5.22 -10.37 -17.80
C ARG A 165 -4.11 -9.55 -17.15
N VAL A 166 -4.36 -9.14 -15.91
CA VAL A 166 -3.42 -8.42 -15.05
C VAL A 166 -3.38 -9.16 -13.73
N ALA A 167 -2.20 -9.39 -13.18
CA ALA A 167 -2.03 -10.16 -11.95
C ALA A 167 -0.92 -9.57 -11.07
N LEU A 168 -1.08 -9.74 -9.76
CA LEU A 168 0.01 -9.57 -8.81
C LEU A 168 0.57 -10.93 -8.46
N SER A 169 1.89 -11.02 -8.37
CA SER A 169 2.57 -12.25 -7.95
C SER A 169 3.57 -11.99 -6.85
N VAL A 170 3.77 -13.01 -6.01
CA VAL A 170 4.83 -13.10 -5.04
C VAL A 170 5.55 -14.42 -5.30
N HIS A 171 6.80 -14.33 -5.77
CA HIS A 171 7.69 -15.47 -5.97
C HIS A 171 8.89 -15.33 -5.03
N HIS A 172 8.87 -16.05 -3.92
CA HIS A 172 9.92 -16.04 -2.91
C HIS A 172 10.16 -17.48 -2.41
N PRO A 173 11.39 -17.88 -2.02
CA PRO A 173 11.63 -19.23 -1.52
C PRO A 173 10.68 -19.63 -0.39
N GLY A 174 9.88 -20.67 -0.62
CA GLY A 174 8.86 -21.15 0.33
C GLY A 174 7.52 -20.40 0.27
N TYR A 175 7.34 -19.46 -0.65
CA TYR A 175 6.07 -18.76 -0.89
C TYR A 175 5.92 -18.37 -2.37
N ASP A 176 5.03 -19.05 -3.07
CA ASP A 176 4.74 -18.80 -4.48
C ASP A 176 3.22 -18.64 -4.66
N ALA A 177 2.79 -17.44 -5.02
CA ALA A 177 1.39 -17.11 -5.18
C ALA A 177 1.17 -16.07 -6.28
N GLU A 178 0.06 -16.18 -6.99
CA GLU A 178 -0.41 -15.20 -7.96
C GLU A 178 -1.92 -15.00 -7.78
N VAL A 179 -2.38 -13.77 -8.02
CA VAL A 179 -3.79 -13.40 -7.99
C VAL A 179 -4.11 -12.45 -9.13
N GLU A 180 -5.22 -12.68 -9.82
CA GLU A 180 -5.68 -11.76 -10.86
C GLU A 180 -6.22 -10.47 -10.21
N ALA A 181 -5.78 -9.33 -10.73
CA ALA A 181 -6.25 -8.03 -10.30
C ALA A 181 -7.63 -7.76 -10.91
N PRO A 182 -8.69 -7.59 -10.08
CA PRO A 182 -10.03 -7.36 -10.59
C PRO A 182 -10.11 -6.02 -11.32
N TRP A 183 -11.00 -5.92 -12.31
CA TRP A 183 -11.18 -4.70 -13.11
C TRP A 183 -11.36 -3.44 -12.25
N ILE A 184 -12.17 -3.52 -11.20
CA ILE A 184 -12.43 -2.39 -10.30
C ILE A 184 -11.17 -1.85 -9.62
N MET A 185 -10.21 -2.71 -9.28
CA MET A 185 -8.93 -2.32 -8.69
C MET A 185 -8.04 -1.64 -9.72
N ARG A 186 -8.04 -2.14 -10.95
CA ARG A 186 -7.29 -1.53 -12.05
C ARG A 186 -7.78 -0.14 -12.38
N GLN A 187 -9.09 0.12 -12.25
CA GLN A 187 -9.65 1.47 -12.41
C GLN A 187 -9.12 2.43 -11.35
N GLU A 188 -8.98 1.98 -10.10
CA GLU A 188 -8.37 2.76 -9.02
C GLU A 188 -6.89 3.07 -9.32
N TRP A 189 -6.12 2.07 -9.78
CA TRP A 189 -4.73 2.25 -10.18
C TRP A 189 -4.56 3.25 -11.33
N LEU A 190 -5.39 3.15 -12.37
CA LEU A 190 -5.37 4.09 -13.50
C LEU A 190 -5.67 5.52 -13.06
N ALA A 191 -6.61 5.69 -12.12
CA ALA A 191 -6.91 7.00 -11.56
C ALA A 191 -5.70 7.57 -10.81
N ASP A 192 -4.99 6.75 -10.03
CA ASP A 192 -3.81 7.20 -9.28
C ASP A 192 -2.62 7.54 -10.20
N ILE A 193 -2.37 6.72 -11.23
CA ILE A 193 -1.31 6.96 -12.23
C ILE A 193 -1.50 8.28 -12.97
N GLN A 194 -2.75 8.66 -13.22
CA GLN A 194 -3.13 9.90 -13.92
C GLN A 194 -3.22 11.12 -13.00
N ALA A 195 -3.29 10.90 -11.68
CA ALA A 195 -3.59 11.93 -10.68
C ALA A 195 -2.48 12.96 -10.53
#